data_AF-A0A165DAQ2-F1
#
_entry.id   AF-A0A165DAQ2-F1
#
_cell.length_a   1.000
_cell.length_b   1.000
_cell.length_c   1.000
_cell.angle_alpha   90.00
_cell.angle_beta   90.00
_cell.angle_gamma   90.00
#
_symmetry.space_group_name_H-M   'P 1'
#
loop_
_entity.id
_entity.type
_entity.pdbx_description
1 polymer ?
#
loop_
_entity_poly.entity_id
_entity_poly.type
_entity_poly.pdbx_seq_one_letter_code
_entity_poly.pdbx_strand_id
1 'polypeptide(L)'
;MPVTRLFLDMTLQHAAVLTLFTLFAVHVCALQAAPGTACTGVGSACTGTFDGFCAPDLFCGDNGAICTTDDDCYDFCGSDGICGGLGALCGSTDPFVRGQQELTCDTPAYTCKFTAGMGACTLTASAAMRRRSKEQLPFGPTDCRRQSDKLCVRNGRAECIDITSDFGNCGDCRFDCGETLGADTVECVEGVCLVARCRRGWTQLGNECLRA
;
A
#
# COMPACT_ATOMS: atom_id res chain seq x y z
N MET A 1 -17.47 64.33 -33.94
CA MET A 1 -17.14 63.58 -32.72
C MET A 1 -17.56 62.09 -32.82
N PRO A 2 -16.88 61.22 -33.61
CA PRO A 2 -17.16 59.76 -33.56
C PRO A 2 -15.99 58.88 -33.13
N VAL A 3 -14.76 59.41 -33.01
CA VAL A 3 -13.55 58.59 -32.81
C VAL A 3 -13.43 58.03 -31.39
N THR A 4 -14.01 58.70 -30.39
CA THR A 4 -13.95 58.26 -28.98
C THR A 4 -14.82 57.05 -28.65
N ARG A 5 -15.82 56.70 -29.48
CA ARG A 5 -16.64 55.49 -29.25
C ARG A 5 -15.94 54.20 -29.68
N LEU A 6 -15.20 54.22 -30.79
CA LEU A 6 -14.49 53.04 -31.30
C LEU A 6 -13.39 52.52 -30.37
N PHE A 7 -12.72 53.41 -29.62
CA PHE A 7 -11.69 53.00 -28.65
C PHE A 7 -12.27 52.39 -27.36
N LEU A 8 -13.52 52.70 -27.01
CA LEU A 8 -14.16 52.13 -25.83
C LEU A 8 -14.64 50.70 -26.07
N ASP A 9 -15.16 50.41 -27.27
CA ASP A 9 -15.65 49.07 -27.63
C ASP A 9 -14.50 48.06 -27.78
N MET A 10 -13.35 48.49 -28.31
CA MET A 10 -12.19 47.61 -28.50
C MET A 10 -11.51 47.20 -27.19
N THR A 11 -11.52 48.07 -26.17
CA THR A 11 -10.95 47.75 -24.85
C THR A 11 -11.86 46.82 -24.03
N LEU A 12 -13.18 46.93 -24.20
CA LEU A 12 -14.15 46.03 -23.56
C LEU A 12 -14.06 44.59 -24.06
N GLN A 13 -13.85 44.39 -25.37
CA GLN A 13 -13.70 43.05 -25.96
C GLN A 13 -12.41 42.33 -25.50
N HIS A 14 -11.30 43.05 -25.34
CA HIS A 14 -10.05 42.45 -24.86
C HIS A 14 -10.14 42.03 -23.39
N ALA A 15 -10.83 42.79 -22.54
CA ALA A 15 -11.02 42.44 -21.13
C ALA A 15 -11.91 41.19 -20.95
N ALA A 16 -12.96 41.04 -21.78
CA ALA A 16 -13.84 39.88 -21.76
C ALA A 16 -13.12 38.59 -22.19
N VAL A 17 -12.26 38.66 -23.21
CA VAL A 17 -11.48 37.50 -23.66
C VAL A 17 -10.43 37.10 -22.62
N LEU A 18 -9.73 38.06 -22.01
CA LEU A 18 -8.72 37.76 -20.99
C LEU A 18 -9.33 37.09 -19.74
N THR A 19 -10.52 37.55 -19.32
CA THR A 19 -11.24 36.96 -18.18
C THR A 19 -11.78 35.56 -18.48
N LEU A 20 -12.20 35.28 -19.72
CA LEU A 20 -12.61 33.94 -20.13
C LEU A 20 -11.42 32.95 -20.12
N PHE A 21 -10.24 33.40 -20.58
CA PHE A 21 -9.02 32.58 -20.57
C PHE A 21 -8.52 32.29 -19.14
N THR A 22 -8.60 33.25 -18.22
CA THR A 22 -8.23 33.01 -16.82
C THR A 22 -9.22 32.07 -16.12
N LEU A 23 -10.52 32.19 -16.39
CA LEU A 23 -11.53 31.27 -15.85
C LEU A 23 -11.36 29.83 -16.38
N PHE A 24 -10.99 29.66 -17.65
CA PHE A 24 -10.69 28.34 -18.22
C PHE A 24 -9.43 27.73 -17.61
N ALA A 25 -8.35 28.52 -17.42
CA ALA A 25 -7.14 28.03 -16.79
C ALA A 25 -7.36 27.58 -15.33
N VAL A 26 -8.25 28.26 -14.59
CA VAL A 26 -8.62 27.86 -13.22
C VAL A 26 -9.50 26.59 -13.21
N HIS A 27 -10.36 26.38 -14.22
CA HIS A 27 -11.20 25.18 -14.31
C HIS A 27 -10.46 23.92 -14.77
N VAL A 28 -9.43 24.04 -15.60
CA VAL A 28 -8.66 22.88 -16.08
C VAL A 28 -7.73 22.33 -14.99
N CYS A 29 -7.31 23.14 -14.01
CA CYS A 29 -6.51 22.67 -12.86
C CYS A 29 -7.31 21.97 -11.76
N ALA A 30 -8.64 21.81 -11.90
CA ALA A 30 -9.50 21.17 -10.90
C ALA A 30 -10.04 19.80 -11.33
N LEU A 31 -9.41 19.12 -12.29
CA LEU A 31 -9.52 17.65 -12.37
C LEU A 31 -8.78 17.06 -11.16
N GLN A 32 -9.39 17.17 -9.99
CA GLN A 32 -8.97 16.44 -8.81
C GLN A 32 -9.42 14.99 -9.00
N ALA A 33 -8.47 14.05 -8.95
CA ALA A 33 -8.81 12.64 -8.82
C ALA A 33 -9.68 12.51 -7.56
N ALA A 34 -10.94 12.12 -7.74
CA ALA A 34 -11.82 11.92 -6.60
C ALA A 34 -11.27 10.76 -5.77
N PRO A 35 -11.13 10.91 -4.44
CA PRO A 35 -10.63 9.82 -3.60
C PRO A 35 -11.50 8.57 -3.79
N GLY A 36 -10.88 7.39 -3.65
CA GLY A 36 -11.55 6.11 -3.78
C GLY A 36 -12.79 5.98 -2.90
N THR A 37 -13.77 5.20 -3.35
CA THR A 37 -14.95 4.87 -2.55
C THR A 37 -14.57 3.97 -1.37
N ALA A 38 -15.26 4.12 -0.24
CA ALA A 38 -15.06 3.22 0.89
C ALA A 38 -15.51 1.79 0.53
N CYS A 39 -14.81 0.79 1.04
CA CYS A 39 -15.06 -0.63 0.81
C CYS A 39 -15.02 -1.42 2.11
N THR A 40 -15.54 -2.66 2.09
CA THR A 40 -15.87 -3.41 3.31
C THR A 40 -14.81 -4.42 3.74
N GLY A 41 -13.78 -4.66 2.93
CA GLY A 41 -12.73 -5.61 3.29
C GLY A 41 -11.49 -5.47 2.42
N VAL A 42 -10.31 -5.53 3.03
CA VAL A 42 -9.02 -5.42 2.33
C VAL A 42 -8.92 -6.47 1.23
N GLY A 43 -8.50 -6.06 0.03
CA GLY A 43 -8.36 -6.92 -1.14
C GLY A 43 -9.70 -7.31 -1.81
N SER A 44 -10.85 -6.86 -1.31
CA SER A 44 -12.10 -7.03 -2.04
C SER A 44 -12.10 -6.17 -3.29
N ALA A 45 -12.56 -6.70 -4.42
CA ALA A 45 -12.85 -5.89 -5.60
C ALA A 45 -13.83 -4.78 -5.23
N CYS A 46 -13.59 -3.59 -5.75
CA CYS A 46 -14.41 -2.41 -5.53
C CYS A 46 -14.57 -1.64 -6.84
N THR A 47 -15.71 -1.00 -6.98
CA THR A 47 -16.09 -0.26 -8.19
C THR A 47 -16.43 1.16 -7.80
N GLY A 48 -15.89 2.15 -8.50
CA GLY A 48 -16.08 3.56 -8.19
C GLY A 48 -15.31 4.46 -9.16
N THR A 49 -14.49 5.35 -8.61
CA THR A 49 -13.52 6.12 -9.41
C THR A 49 -12.47 5.21 -10.07
N PHE A 50 -12.18 4.08 -9.43
CA PHE A 50 -11.23 3.06 -9.88
C PHE A 50 -11.96 1.71 -9.89
N ASP A 51 -11.67 0.85 -10.87
CA ASP A 51 -12.15 -0.53 -10.93
C ASP A 51 -11.09 -1.46 -10.30
N GLY A 52 -10.74 -1.15 -9.06
CA GLY A 52 -9.60 -1.75 -8.37
C GLY A 52 -9.98 -2.62 -7.18
N PHE A 53 -9.09 -2.62 -6.19
CA PHE A 53 -9.24 -3.39 -4.97
C PHE A 53 -9.13 -2.49 -3.73
N CYS A 54 -9.68 -3.01 -2.64
CA CYS A 54 -9.73 -2.30 -1.38
C CYS A 54 -8.35 -2.28 -0.70
N ALA A 55 -7.82 -1.09 -0.45
CA ALA A 55 -6.57 -0.89 0.29
C ALA A 55 -6.73 -1.23 1.79
N PRO A 56 -5.63 -1.34 2.55
CA PRO A 56 -5.67 -1.58 3.99
C PRO A 56 -6.43 -0.55 4.82
N ASP A 57 -6.57 0.68 4.32
CA ASP A 57 -7.33 1.76 4.95
C ASP A 57 -8.84 1.68 4.69
N LEU A 58 -9.28 0.66 3.93
CA LEU A 58 -10.67 0.37 3.52
C LEU A 58 -11.22 1.30 2.43
N PHE A 59 -10.37 1.73 1.50
CA PHE A 59 -10.82 2.49 0.34
C PHE A 59 -10.24 2.00 -0.98
N CYS A 60 -11.01 2.22 -2.04
CA CYS A 60 -10.79 1.60 -3.33
C CYS A 60 -9.64 2.27 -4.10
N GLY A 61 -8.64 1.48 -4.48
CA GLY A 61 -7.50 1.96 -5.27
C GLY A 61 -6.52 2.85 -4.51
N ASP A 62 -6.72 3.07 -3.20
CA ASP A 62 -5.74 3.80 -2.38
C ASP A 62 -4.41 3.04 -2.30
N ASN A 63 -3.33 3.72 -1.95
CA ASN A 63 -2.00 3.12 -1.87
C ASN A 63 -1.98 1.91 -0.91
N GLY A 64 -1.32 0.84 -1.33
CA GLY A 64 -1.33 -0.46 -0.65
C GLY A 64 -2.43 -1.42 -1.11
N ALA A 65 -3.37 -0.99 -1.96
CA ALA A 65 -4.27 -1.91 -2.67
C ALA A 65 -3.50 -2.80 -3.65
N ILE A 66 -4.00 -4.00 -3.90
CA ILE A 66 -3.52 -4.84 -5.01
C ILE A 66 -3.99 -4.25 -6.34
N CYS A 67 -3.19 -4.40 -7.39
CA CYS A 67 -3.49 -3.90 -8.72
C CYS A 67 -2.85 -4.77 -9.80
N THR A 68 -3.42 -4.66 -11.00
CA THR A 68 -2.92 -5.27 -12.24
C THR A 68 -2.63 -4.22 -13.30
N THR A 69 -3.35 -3.10 -13.26
CA THR A 69 -3.19 -1.96 -14.16
C THR A 69 -3.23 -0.65 -13.38
N ASP A 70 -2.76 0.44 -13.99
CA ASP A 70 -2.79 1.77 -13.36
C ASP A 70 -4.22 2.26 -13.10
N ASP A 71 -5.22 1.81 -13.88
CA ASP A 71 -6.63 2.16 -13.72
C ASP A 71 -7.25 1.58 -12.42
N ASP A 72 -6.58 0.62 -11.80
CA ASP A 72 -6.99 0.02 -10.52
C ASP A 72 -6.60 0.92 -9.32
N CYS A 73 -5.78 1.96 -9.55
CA CYS A 73 -5.12 2.74 -8.51
C CYS A 73 -5.46 4.24 -8.56
N TYR A 74 -5.44 4.87 -7.38
CA TYR A 74 -5.48 6.32 -7.24
C TYR A 74 -4.20 6.99 -7.77
N ASP A 75 -3.04 6.42 -7.42
CA ASP A 75 -1.74 6.83 -7.96
C ASP A 75 -1.39 5.96 -9.19
N PHE A 76 -0.38 5.10 -9.09
CA PHE A 76 0.05 4.20 -10.17
C PHE A 76 0.28 2.79 -9.62
N CYS A 77 0.07 1.79 -10.47
CA CYS A 77 0.32 0.41 -10.12
C CYS A 77 1.82 0.12 -10.19
N GLY A 78 2.36 -0.40 -9.08
CA GLY A 78 3.73 -0.88 -9.02
C GLY A 78 3.91 -2.15 -9.86
N SER A 79 5.16 -2.40 -10.27
CA SER A 79 5.59 -3.66 -10.91
C SER A 79 5.43 -4.89 -10.01
N ASP A 80 5.23 -4.69 -8.71
CA ASP A 80 4.91 -5.69 -7.70
C ASP A 80 3.39 -5.89 -7.50
N GLY A 81 2.55 -5.22 -8.28
CA GLY A 81 1.09 -5.34 -8.23
C GLY A 81 0.47 -4.63 -7.03
N ILE A 82 1.10 -3.55 -6.54
CA ILE A 82 0.60 -2.73 -5.43
C ILE A 82 0.45 -1.27 -5.87
N CYS A 83 -0.66 -0.62 -5.55
CA CYS A 83 -0.86 0.81 -5.78
C CYS A 83 0.15 1.62 -4.96
N GLY A 84 0.97 2.45 -5.62
CA GLY A 84 2.11 3.14 -4.99
C GLY A 84 3.30 2.23 -4.65
N GLY A 85 3.33 1.02 -5.23
CA GLY A 85 4.35 -0.01 -5.02
C GLY A 85 5.63 0.17 -5.85
N LEU A 86 6.44 -0.88 -5.97
CA LEU A 86 7.76 -0.81 -6.62
C LEU A 86 7.68 -0.35 -8.08
N GLY A 87 8.34 0.76 -8.40
CA GLY A 87 8.40 1.32 -9.75
C GLY A 87 7.22 2.22 -10.12
N ALA A 88 6.19 2.33 -9.26
CA ALA A 88 5.10 3.29 -9.46
C ALA A 88 5.63 4.73 -9.55
N LEU A 89 5.00 5.58 -10.35
CA LEU A 89 5.39 6.99 -10.46
C LEU A 89 5.03 7.76 -9.20
N CYS A 90 5.88 8.70 -8.80
CA CYS A 90 5.65 9.54 -7.64
C CYS A 90 6.18 10.97 -7.86
N GLY A 91 5.49 11.94 -7.28
CA GLY A 91 5.83 13.36 -7.31
C GLY A 91 6.30 13.90 -5.95
N SER A 92 6.10 13.14 -4.86
CA SER A 92 6.39 13.58 -3.50
C SER A 92 6.98 12.48 -2.63
N THR A 93 7.79 12.88 -1.65
CA THR A 93 8.32 11.99 -0.59
C THR A 93 7.41 11.96 0.64
N ASP A 94 6.36 12.76 0.66
CA ASP A 94 5.42 12.78 1.76
C ASP A 94 4.62 11.46 1.81
N PRO A 95 4.22 11.02 3.02
CA PRO A 95 3.37 9.84 3.17
C PRO A 95 2.06 10.00 2.42
N PHE A 96 1.53 8.89 1.89
CA PHE A 96 0.21 8.89 1.28
C PHE A 96 -0.85 9.35 2.28
N VAL A 97 -1.65 10.34 1.87
CA VAL A 97 -2.86 10.79 2.55
C VAL A 97 -3.98 10.84 1.52
N ARG A 98 -5.13 10.26 1.87
CA ARG A 98 -6.33 10.31 1.03
C ARG A 98 -6.64 11.73 0.56
N GLY A 99 -6.86 11.89 -0.75
CA GLY A 99 -7.27 13.15 -1.36
C GLY A 99 -6.12 14.16 -1.50
N GLN A 100 -4.87 13.73 -1.30
CA GLN A 100 -3.71 14.51 -1.70
C GLN A 100 -3.69 14.73 -3.22
N GLN A 101 -3.04 15.82 -3.64
CA GLN A 101 -2.91 16.16 -5.05
C GLN A 101 -1.61 15.62 -5.68
N GLU A 102 -0.65 15.23 -4.85
CA GLU A 102 0.64 14.73 -5.29
C GLU A 102 0.62 13.21 -5.34
N LEU A 103 1.27 12.64 -6.35
CA LEU A 103 1.47 11.19 -6.47
C LEU A 103 2.49 10.76 -5.42
N THR A 104 2.17 9.78 -4.59
CA THR A 104 3.07 9.29 -3.55
C THR A 104 3.26 7.78 -3.65
N CYS A 105 4.09 7.23 -2.77
CA CYS A 105 4.26 5.78 -2.67
C CYS A 105 3.46 5.22 -1.49
N ASP A 106 3.25 3.91 -1.48
CA ASP A 106 2.70 3.20 -0.32
C ASP A 106 3.73 3.19 0.83
N THR A 107 3.70 4.26 1.63
CA THR A 107 4.55 4.39 2.80
C THR A 107 4.03 3.53 3.95
N PRO A 108 4.90 2.88 4.74
CA PRO A 108 6.36 3.07 4.79
C PRO A 108 7.16 2.10 3.90
N ALA A 109 6.49 1.19 3.19
CA ALA A 109 7.15 0.13 2.42
C ALA A 109 7.98 0.70 1.26
N TYR A 110 7.48 1.76 0.63
CA TYR A 110 8.10 2.40 -0.52
C TYR A 110 8.37 3.88 -0.24
N THR A 111 9.39 4.42 -0.91
CA THR A 111 9.75 5.84 -0.85
C THR A 111 10.02 6.36 -2.26
N CYS A 112 9.63 7.60 -2.50
CA CYS A 112 9.80 8.23 -3.80
C CYS A 112 11.25 8.62 -4.04
N LYS A 113 11.84 8.13 -5.14
CA LYS A 113 13.20 8.47 -5.54
C LYS A 113 13.20 9.27 -6.86
N PHE A 114 13.59 10.53 -6.78
CA PHE A 114 13.67 11.42 -7.93
C PHE A 114 14.95 11.20 -8.75
N THR A 115 14.82 11.14 -10.08
CA THR A 115 15.99 11.00 -10.98
C THR A 115 16.13 12.15 -11.97
N ALA A 116 15.04 12.78 -12.43
CA ALA A 116 15.05 14.04 -13.20
C ALA A 116 13.62 14.58 -13.42
N GLY A 117 12.95 15.05 -12.37
CA GLY A 117 11.56 15.51 -12.44
C GLY A 117 10.64 14.56 -11.68
N MET A 118 10.00 13.62 -12.38
CA MET A 118 9.18 12.60 -11.72
C MET A 118 10.06 11.54 -11.06
N GLY A 119 9.66 11.11 -9.87
CA GLY A 119 10.29 10.02 -9.15
C GLY A 119 9.64 8.69 -9.46
N ALA A 120 10.30 7.63 -9.00
CA ALA A 120 9.72 6.29 -8.95
C ALA A 120 9.77 5.78 -7.51
N CYS A 121 8.74 5.05 -7.12
CA CYS A 121 8.65 4.38 -5.85
C CYS A 121 9.69 3.26 -5.81
N THR A 122 10.58 3.35 -4.83
CA THR A 122 11.60 2.33 -4.60
C THR A 122 11.36 1.72 -3.23
N LEU A 123 11.75 0.45 -3.06
CA LEU A 123 11.73 -0.16 -1.73
C LEU A 123 12.49 0.74 -0.78
N THR A 124 11.82 1.18 0.28
CA THR A 124 12.51 1.88 1.35
C THR A 124 13.53 0.87 1.88
N ALA A 125 14.83 1.22 1.86
CA ALA A 125 15.93 0.31 2.27
C ALA A 125 15.80 -0.24 3.72
N SER A 126 14.75 0.17 4.43
CA SER A 126 14.31 -0.30 5.73
C SER A 126 13.16 -1.34 5.74
N ALA A 127 12.51 -1.69 4.63
CA ALA A 127 11.36 -2.61 4.66
C ALA A 127 11.75 -4.10 4.79
N ALA A 128 12.86 -4.54 4.18
CA ALA A 128 13.36 -5.91 4.31
C ALA A 128 14.33 -6.13 5.51
N MET A 129 14.80 -5.06 6.15
CA MET A 129 15.79 -5.16 7.25
C MET A 129 15.44 -4.38 8.53
N ARG A 130 14.33 -3.62 8.58
CA ARG A 130 13.87 -2.92 9.80
C ARG A 130 12.43 -3.25 10.20
N ARG A 131 11.98 -4.49 10.00
CA ARG A 131 10.82 -5.01 10.77
C ARG A 131 11.10 -5.19 12.28
N ARG A 132 12.18 -4.62 12.85
CA ARG A 132 12.56 -4.84 14.27
C ARG A 132 13.09 -3.65 15.08
N SER A 133 13.13 -2.40 14.59
CA SER A 133 13.76 -1.31 15.38
C SER A 133 12.91 -0.11 15.76
N LYS A 134 11.63 -0.03 15.35
CA LYS A 134 10.78 1.13 15.68
C LYS A 134 9.31 0.87 15.99
N GLU A 135 8.93 -0.35 16.37
CA GLU A 135 7.95 -0.41 17.47
C GLU A 135 8.68 0.18 18.66
N GLN A 136 8.21 1.32 19.19
CA GLN A 136 8.61 1.76 20.52
C GLN A 136 8.45 0.55 21.42
N LEU A 137 9.57 -0.01 21.88
CA LEU A 137 9.59 -1.18 22.74
C LEU A 137 8.59 -0.93 23.86
N PRO A 138 7.48 -1.67 23.88
CA PRO A 138 6.54 -1.51 24.95
C PRO A 138 7.25 -1.92 26.25
N PHE A 139 6.96 -1.22 27.36
CA PHE A 139 7.55 -1.46 28.68
C PHE A 139 7.80 -2.96 28.94
N GLY A 140 9.07 -3.40 28.90
CA GLY A 140 9.40 -4.82 28.97
C GLY A 140 10.89 -5.13 28.71
N PRO A 141 11.29 -6.40 28.83
CA PRO A 141 12.65 -6.84 28.56
C PRO A 141 13.04 -6.61 27.09
N THR A 142 14.29 -6.25 26.83
CA THR A 142 14.83 -6.08 25.47
C THR A 142 15.36 -7.37 24.87
N ASP A 143 15.51 -8.41 25.70
CA ASP A 143 16.01 -9.73 25.32
C ASP A 143 15.51 -10.79 26.30
N CYS A 144 15.46 -12.05 25.85
CA CYS A 144 14.98 -13.16 26.64
C CYS A 144 16.13 -13.95 27.27
N ARG A 145 15.94 -14.37 28.52
CA ARG A 145 16.98 -15.06 29.30
C ARG A 145 17.27 -16.46 28.76
N ARG A 146 16.26 -17.13 28.19
CA ARG A 146 16.42 -18.46 27.59
C ARG A 146 16.54 -18.32 26.08
N GLN A 147 17.43 -19.11 25.49
CA GLN A 147 17.63 -19.13 24.03
C GLN A 147 16.40 -19.65 23.27
N SER A 148 15.53 -20.41 23.95
CA SER A 148 14.26 -20.93 23.43
C SER A 148 13.14 -19.89 23.40
N ASP A 149 13.27 -18.80 24.15
CA ASP A 149 12.22 -17.81 24.30
C ASP A 149 12.37 -16.73 23.21
N LYS A 150 11.24 -16.24 22.72
CA LYS A 150 11.20 -15.06 21.83
C LYS A 150 10.49 -13.90 22.52
N LEU A 151 10.98 -12.70 22.22
CA LEU A 151 10.37 -11.47 22.70
C LEU A 151 9.16 -11.14 21.82
N CYS A 152 7.96 -11.34 22.38
CA CYS A 152 6.69 -11.13 21.70
C CYS A 152 5.96 -9.91 22.26
N VAL A 153 5.19 -9.21 21.41
CA VAL A 153 4.34 -8.09 21.85
C VAL A 153 2.88 -8.54 21.95
N ARG A 154 2.36 -8.70 23.18
CA ARG A 154 0.95 -8.96 23.49
C ARG A 154 0.35 -7.79 24.25
N ASN A 155 -0.82 -7.31 23.82
CA ASN A 155 -1.54 -6.20 24.46
C ASN A 155 -0.68 -4.94 24.67
N GLY A 156 0.23 -4.64 23.73
CA GLY A 156 1.13 -3.50 23.85
C GLY A 156 2.18 -3.66 24.97
N ARG A 157 2.53 -4.90 25.35
CA ARG A 157 3.62 -5.23 26.29
C ARG A 157 4.56 -6.26 25.66
N ALA A 158 5.87 -6.05 25.81
CA ALA A 158 6.87 -7.01 25.40
C ALA A 158 7.02 -8.08 26.50
N GLU A 159 6.86 -9.34 26.13
CA GLU A 159 7.01 -10.49 27.02
C GLU A 159 7.80 -11.60 26.34
N CYS A 160 8.61 -12.30 27.11
CA CYS A 160 9.33 -13.48 26.63
C CYS A 160 8.41 -14.69 26.72
N ILE A 161 8.12 -15.29 25.57
CA ILE A 161 7.27 -16.45 25.45
C ILE A 161 8.12 -17.62 24.99
N ASP A 162 7.94 -18.76 25.64
CA ASP A 162 8.48 -20.03 25.16
C ASP A 162 7.67 -20.45 23.93
N ILE A 163 8.28 -20.28 22.76
CA ILE A 163 7.68 -20.58 21.47
C ILE A 163 8.02 -22.00 20.99
N THR A 164 8.76 -22.79 21.77
CA THR A 164 9.18 -24.14 21.35
C THR A 164 8.02 -25.13 21.25
N SER A 165 6.90 -24.83 21.90
CA SER A 165 5.69 -25.66 21.91
C SER A 165 4.43 -24.93 21.42
N ASP A 166 4.56 -23.66 21.03
CA ASP A 166 3.43 -22.86 20.55
C ASP A 166 3.24 -23.05 19.04
N PHE A 167 2.42 -24.04 18.67
CA PHE A 167 2.05 -24.33 17.28
C PHE A 167 1.43 -23.13 16.56
N GLY A 168 0.75 -22.23 17.28
CA GLY A 168 0.12 -21.04 16.70
C GLY A 168 1.09 -19.92 16.35
N ASN A 169 2.37 -20.08 16.70
CA ASN A 169 3.41 -19.08 16.49
C ASN A 169 4.62 -19.64 15.73
N CYS A 170 4.62 -20.92 15.36
CA CYS A 170 5.69 -21.62 14.65
C CYS A 170 7.09 -20.96 14.62
N GLY A 171 7.76 -20.85 15.77
CA GLY A 171 9.12 -20.32 15.82
C GLY A 171 9.26 -18.79 15.92
N ASP A 172 8.19 -18.01 15.81
CA ASP A 172 8.21 -16.54 15.94
C ASP A 172 6.88 -15.93 16.45
N CYS A 173 6.95 -14.72 16.98
CA CYS A 173 5.77 -14.06 17.53
C CYS A 173 4.78 -13.65 16.43
N ARG A 174 3.54 -14.14 16.50
CA ARG A 174 2.46 -13.93 15.50
C ARG A 174 2.72 -14.59 14.14
N PHE A 175 3.52 -15.65 14.09
CA PHE A 175 3.71 -16.43 12.88
C PHE A 175 2.72 -17.60 12.87
N ASP A 176 1.48 -17.33 12.46
CA ASP A 176 0.57 -18.40 12.08
C ASP A 176 1.06 -18.98 10.75
N CYS A 177 1.19 -20.30 10.66
CA CYS A 177 1.54 -20.97 9.40
C CYS A 177 0.49 -20.72 8.30
N GLY A 178 -0.66 -20.17 8.66
CA GLY A 178 -1.67 -19.64 7.74
C GLY A 178 -2.28 -20.72 6.86
N GLU A 179 -3.15 -20.29 5.95
CA GLU A 179 -3.67 -21.16 4.92
C GLU A 179 -2.64 -21.34 3.81
N THR A 180 -1.97 -22.49 3.76
CA THR A 180 -1.15 -22.88 2.61
C THR A 180 -2.04 -23.49 1.52
N LEU A 181 -1.90 -23.01 0.28
CA LEU A 181 -2.75 -23.45 -0.84
C LEU A 181 -2.67 -24.97 -1.03
N GLY A 182 -3.84 -25.63 -1.00
CA GLY A 182 -3.94 -27.08 -1.17
C GLY A 182 -3.54 -27.91 0.05
N ALA A 183 -2.99 -27.30 1.11
CA ALA A 183 -2.69 -27.98 2.36
C ALA A 183 -3.97 -28.23 3.18
N ASP A 184 -4.06 -29.44 3.73
CA ASP A 184 -5.08 -29.86 4.69
C ASP A 184 -4.58 -29.60 6.12
N THR A 185 -3.34 -29.99 6.40
CA THR A 185 -2.66 -29.73 7.67
C THR A 185 -1.24 -29.22 7.45
N VAL A 186 -0.88 -28.18 8.21
CA VAL A 186 0.47 -27.63 8.30
C VAL A 186 0.96 -27.86 9.72
N GLU A 187 2.18 -28.37 9.87
CA GLU A 187 2.84 -28.63 11.13
C GLU A 187 4.02 -27.68 11.30
N CYS A 188 4.29 -27.28 12.53
CA CYS A 188 5.51 -26.54 12.83
C CYS A 188 6.61 -27.51 13.27
N VAL A 189 7.72 -27.53 12.54
CA VAL A 189 8.90 -28.34 12.87
C VAL A 189 10.10 -27.42 12.95
N GLU A 190 10.70 -27.32 14.14
CA GLU A 190 11.91 -26.51 14.39
C GLU A 190 11.77 -25.02 13.99
N GLY A 191 10.55 -24.46 14.13
CA GLY A 191 10.27 -23.07 13.76
C GLY A 191 10.09 -22.84 12.26
N VAL A 192 9.84 -23.90 11.50
CA VAL A 192 9.50 -23.86 10.07
C VAL A 192 8.13 -24.49 9.86
N CYS A 193 7.26 -23.80 9.14
CA CYS A 193 5.96 -24.31 8.73
C CYS A 193 6.13 -25.34 7.62
N LEU A 194 5.75 -26.59 7.90
CA LEU A 194 5.81 -27.70 6.97
C LEU A 194 4.42 -28.23 6.64
N VAL A 195 4.12 -28.46 5.37
CA VAL A 195 2.89 -29.13 4.93
C VAL A 195 2.97 -30.60 5.33
N ALA A 196 2.10 -31.02 6.26
CA ALA A 196 2.04 -32.40 6.71
C ALA A 196 1.08 -33.25 5.88
N ARG A 197 0.02 -32.62 5.33
CA ARG A 197 -0.95 -33.29 4.48
C ARG A 197 -1.60 -32.32 3.50
N CYS A 198 -1.83 -32.79 2.27
CA CYS A 198 -2.60 -32.08 1.25
C CYS A 198 -4.08 -32.47 1.25
N ARG A 199 -4.95 -31.55 0.82
CA ARG A 199 -6.38 -31.79 0.61
C ARG A 199 -6.60 -32.84 -0.47
N ARG A 200 -7.79 -33.47 -0.48
CA ARG A 200 -8.16 -34.41 -1.56
C ARG A 200 -8.07 -33.73 -2.93
N GLY A 201 -7.44 -34.41 -3.89
CA GLY A 201 -7.19 -33.86 -5.24
C GLY A 201 -5.86 -33.12 -5.39
N TRP A 202 -5.02 -33.12 -4.35
CA TRP A 202 -3.69 -32.54 -4.37
C TRP A 202 -2.65 -33.61 -4.04
N THR A 203 -1.46 -33.48 -4.62
CA THR A 203 -0.28 -34.32 -4.40
C THR A 203 0.77 -33.51 -3.67
N GLN A 204 1.32 -34.06 -2.58
CA GLN A 204 2.41 -33.43 -1.87
C GLN A 204 3.72 -33.62 -2.63
N LEU A 205 4.44 -32.53 -2.90
CA LEU A 205 5.78 -32.54 -3.46
C LEU A 205 6.69 -31.70 -2.56
N GLY A 206 7.45 -32.37 -1.68
CA GLY A 206 8.24 -31.69 -0.66
C GLY A 206 7.35 -30.95 0.34
N ASN A 207 7.52 -29.64 0.43
CA ASN A 207 6.77 -28.77 1.35
C ASN A 207 5.58 -28.05 0.71
N GLU A 208 5.14 -28.49 -0.47
CA GLU A 208 4.07 -27.86 -1.23
C GLU A 208 3.01 -28.88 -1.65
N CYS A 209 1.78 -28.41 -1.82
CA CYS A 209 0.70 -29.17 -2.43
C CYS A 209 0.51 -28.72 -3.87
N LEU A 210 0.59 -29.66 -4.80
CA LEU A 210 0.30 -29.43 -6.22
C LEU A 210 -1.01 -30.11 -6.60
N ARG A 211 -1.85 -29.45 -7.39
CA ARG A 211 -3.10 -30.05 -7.85
C ARG A 211 -2.80 -31.19 -8.82
N ALA A 212 -3.36 -32.37 -8.56
CA ALA A 212 -3.19 -33.56 -9.39
C ALA A 212 -4.02 -33.50 -10.67
#